data_AF-A0A949JHB0-F1
#
_entry.id   AF-A0A949JHB0-F1
#
_cell.length_a   1.000
_cell.length_b   1.000
_cell.length_c   1.000
_cell.angle_alpha   90.00
_cell.angle_beta   90.00
_cell.angle_gamma   90.00
#
_symmetry.space_group_name_H-M   'P 1'
#
loop_
_entity.id
_entity.type
_entity.pdbx_description
1 polymer ?
#
loop_
_entity_poly.entity_id
_entity_poly.type
_entity_poly.pdbx_seq_one_letter_code
_entity_poly.pdbx_strand_id
1 'polypeptide(L)' 'MRVGVIGCGAFGQHHVRNFSEMEDVELVGVADVDAVQLHAMKER' A
#
# COMPACT_ATOMS: atom_id res chain seq x y z
N MET A 1 3.61 -0.98 -14.37
CA MET A 1 4.23 0.18 -13.68
C MET A 1 4.53 -0.21 -12.24
N ARG A 2 5.70 0.13 -11.70
CA ARG A 2 6.07 -0.23 -10.32
C ARG A 2 5.76 0.92 -9.39
N VAL A 3 5.00 0.66 -8.32
CA VAL A 3 4.53 1.70 -7.39
C VAL A 3 4.89 1.32 -5.96
N GLY A 4 5.35 2.31 -5.19
CA GLY A 4 5.48 2.20 -3.74
C GLY A 4 4.57 3.20 -3.04
N VAL A 5 3.99 2.83 -1.90
CA VAL A 5 3.14 3.70 -1.10
C VAL A 5 3.85 4.05 0.21
N ILE A 6 4.05 5.35 0.47
CA ILE A 6 4.60 5.86 1.73
C ILE A 6 3.50 6.66 2.43
N GLY A 7 3.07 6.18 3.60
CA GLY A 7 1.91 6.68 4.33
C GLY A 7 0.64 5.88 4.02
N CYS A 8 0.21 5.10 5.00
CA CYS A 8 -0.94 4.19 4.99
C CYS A 8 -2.03 4.65 5.97
N GLY A 9 -2.20 5.96 6.14
CA GLY A 9 -3.36 6.54 6.82
C GLY A 9 -4.67 6.28 6.04
N ALA A 10 -5.76 6.95 6.43
CA ALA A 10 -7.10 6.70 5.86
C ALA A 10 -7.15 6.64 4.32
N PHE A 11 -6.45 7.55 3.63
CA PHE A 11 -6.38 7.54 2.16
C PHE A 11 -5.31 6.60 1.59
N GLY A 12 -4.20 6.39 2.32
CA GLY A 12 -3.11 5.53 1.86
C GLY A 12 -3.54 4.08 1.67
N GLN A 13 -4.44 3.59 2.51
CA GLN A 13 -5.03 2.25 2.40
C GLN A 13 -5.80 2.06 1.08
N HIS A 14 -6.49 3.10 0.59
CA HIS A 14 -7.16 3.06 -0.71
C HIS A 14 -6.16 2.99 -1.87
N HIS A 15 -5.04 3.70 -1.78
CA HIS A 15 -3.99 3.60 -2.79
C HIS A 15 -3.37 2.21 -2.83
N VAL A 16 -3.00 1.64 -1.68
CA VAL A 16 -2.49 0.26 -1.59
C VAL A 16 -3.47 -0.71 -2.26
N ARG A 17 -4.76 -0.64 -1.91
CA ARG A 17 -5.80 -1.50 -2.47
C ARG A 17 -5.98 -1.31 -3.98
N ASN A 18 -6.14 -0.08 -4.44
CA ASN A 18 -6.40 0.18 -5.84
C ASN A 18 -5.20 -0.24 -6.69
N PHE A 19 -3.98 0.04 -6.24
CA PHE A 19 -2.77 -0.37 -6.96
C PHE A 19 -2.56 -1.88 -6.95
N SER A 20 -3.00 -2.61 -5.92
CA SER A 20 -2.94 -4.08 -5.91
C SER A 20 -3.99 -4.74 -6.83
N GLU A 21 -5.10 -4.06 -7.10
CA GLU A 21 -6.19 -4.56 -7.96
C GLU A 21 -5.99 -4.21 -9.45
N MET A 22 -5.03 -3.34 -9.78
CA MET A 22 -4.74 -2.92 -11.16
C MET A 22 -3.80 -3.89 -11.86
N GLU A 23 -4.25 -4.54 -12.94
CA GLU A 23 -3.46 -5.54 -13.70
C GLU A 23 -2.12 -4.99 -14.24
N ASP A 24 -2.07 -3.70 -14.59
CA ASP A 24 -0.87 -3.05 -15.14
C ASP A 24 0.07 -2.47 -14.08
N VAL A 25 -0.23 -2.66 -12.79
CA VAL A 25 0.53 -2.08 -11.67
C VAL A 25 1.08 -3.18 -10.76
N GLU A 26 2.36 -3.06 -10.44
CA GLU A 26 3.02 -3.89 -9.43
C GLU A 26 3.27 -3.00 -8.20
N LEU A 27 2.56 -3.28 -7.10
CA LEU A 27 2.83 -2.67 -5.81
C LEU A 27 4.08 -3.33 -5.20
N VAL A 28 5.21 -2.63 -5.23
CA VAL A 28 6.53 -3.19 -4.85
C VAL A 28 6.93 -2.91 -3.41
N GLY A 29 6.20 -2.06 -2.69
CA GLY A 29 6.52 -1.75 -1.32
C GLY A 29 5.54 -0.78 -0.66
N VAL A 30 5.43 -0.92 0.66
CA VAL A 30 4.61 -0.08 1.51
C VAL A 30 5.44 0.35 2.72
N ALA A 31 5.36 1.62 3.11
CA ALA A 31 6.06 2.17 4.27
C ALA A 31 5.13 3.07 5.10
N ASP A 32 5.18 2.94 6.42
CA ASP A 32 4.53 3.83 7.37
C ASP A 32 5.38 3.88 8.66
N VAL A 33 5.29 4.99 9.40
CA VAL A 33 5.91 5.13 10.73
C VAL A 33 5.11 4.40 11.80
N ASP A 34 3.81 4.21 11.58
CA ASP A 34 2.94 3.41 12.42
C ASP A 34 3.03 1.94 12.03
N ALA A 35 3.71 1.16 12.89
CA ALA A 35 3.91 -0.27 12.68
C ALA A 35 2.59 -1.08 12.67
N VAL A 36 1.55 -0.61 13.35
CA VAL A 36 0.22 -1.26 13.37
C VAL A 36 -0.43 -1.12 11.99
N GLN A 37 -0.44 0.10 11.46
CA GLN A 37 -0.96 0.38 10.12
C GLN A 37 -0.17 -0.36 9.03
N LEU A 38 1.16 -0.41 9.16
CA LEU A 38 2.01 -1.13 8.22
C LEU A 38 1.71 -2.64 8.21
N HIS A 39 1.51 -3.24 9.39
CA HIS A 39 1.18 -4.66 9.48
C HIS A 39 -0.16 -5.00 8.81
N ALA A 40 -1.17 -4.15 8.97
CA ALA A 40 -2.47 -4.33 8.33
C ALA A 40 -2.41 -4.33 6.79
N MET A 41 -1.37 -3.72 6.20
CA MET A 41 -1.17 -3.66 4.75
C MET A 41 -0.31 -4.81 4.20
N LYS A 42 0.42 -5.55 5.04
CA LYS A 42 1.28 -6.67 4.59
C LYS A 42 0.52 -7.95 4.23
N GLU A 43 -0.75 -8.05 4.61
CA GLU A 43 -1.58 -9.25 4.42
C GLU A 43 -2.50 -9.18 3.19
N ARG A 44 -2.36 -8.15 2.35
CA ARG A 44 -3.12 -7.95 1.11
C ARG A 44 -2.20 -7.96 -0.09
#